data_AF-X1R5M5-F1
#
_entry.id   AF-X1R5M5-F1
#
_cell.length_a   1.000
_cell.length_b   1.000
_cell.length_c   1.000
_cell.angle_alpha   90.00
_cell.angle_beta   90.00
_cell.angle_gamma   90.00
#
_symmetry.space_group_name_H-M   'P 1'
#
loop_
_entity.id
_entity.type
_entity.pdbx_description
1 polymer ?
#
loop_
_entity_poly.entity_id
_entity_poly.type
_entity_poly.pdbx_seq_one_letter_code
_entity_poly.pdbx_strand_id
1 'polypeptide(L)' 'MAETFTFTAPTKPSHLTLIILEDANGAHDCTWPAPVKWLGAEPTWTDGGGGKGIVVAMVYDGTSYWSQGTPWEE' A
#
# COMPACT_ATOMS: atom_id res chain seq x y z
N MET A 1 6.61 12.86 -8.77
CA MET A 1 7.72 11.88 -8.96
C MET A 1 7.18 10.59 -8.38
N ALA A 2 7.20 9.46 -9.11
CA ALA A 2 6.67 8.21 -8.57
C ALA A 2 7.67 7.63 -7.55
N GLU A 3 7.19 7.28 -6.35
CA GLU A 3 8.02 6.68 -5.31
C GLU A 3 8.01 5.14 -5.47
N THR A 4 9.17 4.50 -5.30
CA THR A 4 9.29 3.04 -5.46
C THR A 4 9.72 2.40 -4.15
N PHE A 5 8.77 1.77 -3.48
CA PHE A 5 9.04 1.03 -2.24
C PHE A 5 9.44 -0.42 -2.53
N THR A 6 10.62 -0.83 -2.08
CA THR A 6 11.09 -2.22 -2.16
C THR A 6 11.10 -2.87 -0.79
N PHE A 7 10.38 -3.99 -0.65
CA PHE A 7 10.36 -4.79 0.58
C PHE A 7 10.84 -6.22 0.29
N THR A 8 11.65 -6.77 1.18
CA THR A 8 12.01 -8.19 1.12
C THR A 8 10.89 -9.03 1.69
N ALA A 9 10.50 -10.06 0.96
CA ALA A 9 9.47 -10.99 1.41
C ALA A 9 9.83 -11.61 2.77
N PRO A 10 8.87 -11.69 3.72
CA PRO A 10 9.05 -12.48 4.93
C PRO A 10 9.40 -13.92 4.59
N THR A 11 10.16 -14.59 5.46
CA THR A 11 10.53 -15.99 5.23
C THR A 11 9.38 -16.98 5.47
N LYS A 12 8.29 -16.52 6.07
CA LYS A 12 7.11 -17.33 6.44
C LYS A 12 5.83 -16.53 6.22
N PRO A 13 4.68 -17.20 6.07
CA PRO A 13 3.39 -16.52 6.02
C PRO A 13 3.18 -15.59 7.23
N SER A 14 2.62 -14.41 7.00
CA SER A 14 2.46 -13.39 8.04
C SER A 14 1.33 -12.41 7.74
N HIS A 15 0.81 -11.79 8.79
CA HIS A 15 -0.03 -10.61 8.70
C HIS A 15 0.85 -9.37 8.83
N LEU A 16 0.63 -8.40 7.96
CA LEU A 16 1.39 -7.17 7.86
C LEU A 16 0.44 -5.97 7.76
N THR A 17 0.92 -4.83 8.24
CA THR A 17 0.25 -3.54 8.06
C THR A 17 1.24 -2.59 7.43
N LEU A 18 0.83 -1.94 6.35
CA LEU A 18 1.55 -0.84 5.72
C LEU A 18 0.77 0.45 5.94
N ILE A 19 1.46 1.50 6.35
CA ILE A 19 0.89 2.84 6.51
C ILE A 19 1.63 3.74 5.53
N ILE A 20 0.89 4.40 4.65
CA ILE A 20 1.42 5.39 3.70
C ILE A 20 0.91 6.76 4.16
N LEU A 21 1.84 7.71 4.23
CA LEU A 21 1.57 9.10 4.57
C LEU A 21 2.06 9.95 3.40
N GLU A 22 1.16 10.75 2.85
CA GLU A 22 1.50 11.72 1.81
C GLU A 22 2.28 12.89 2.41
N ASP A 23 3.19 13.46 1.62
CA ASP A 23 3.80 14.73 1.96
C ASP A 23 2.78 15.88 1.88
N ALA A 24 3.21 17.13 2.07
CA ALA A 24 2.32 18.28 2.02
C ALA A 24 1.72 18.56 0.61
N ASN A 25 2.26 17.94 -0.44
CA ASN A 25 1.79 18.12 -1.81
C ASN A 25 0.68 17.12 -2.17
N GLY A 26 0.75 15.89 -1.65
CA GLY A 26 -0.23 14.85 -1.92
C GLY A 26 -0.22 14.32 -3.36
N ALA A 27 -1.18 13.44 -3.64
CA ALA A 27 -1.46 12.82 -4.93
C ALA A 27 -0.26 12.08 -5.53
N HIS A 28 0.63 11.54 -4.69
CA HIS A 28 1.67 10.64 -5.16
C HIS A 28 1.07 9.28 -5.51
N ASP A 29 1.62 8.67 -6.55
CA ASP A 29 1.16 7.37 -7.03
C ASP A 29 2.17 6.29 -6.65
N CYS A 30 1.64 5.12 -6.27
CA CYS A 30 2.43 3.98 -5.86
C CYS A 30 2.43 2.91 -6.95
N THR A 31 3.62 2.42 -7.31
CA THR A 31 3.74 1.24 -8.17
C THR A 31 3.97 -0.01 -7.33
N TRP A 32 3.10 -1.01 -7.47
CA TRP A 32 3.17 -2.23 -6.66
C TRP A 32 3.97 -3.35 -7.34
N PRO A 33 4.79 -4.09 -6.57
CA PRO A 33 5.42 -5.31 -7.07
C PRO A 33 4.39 -6.36 -7.49
N ALA A 34 4.74 -7.19 -8.49
CA ALA A 34 3.87 -8.25 -9.03
C ALA A 34 3.23 -9.21 -8.00
N PRO A 35 3.90 -9.55 -6.86
CA PRO A 35 3.30 -10.37 -5.81
C PRO A 35 2.15 -9.72 -5.03
N VAL A 36 1.93 -8.40 -5.13
CA VAL A 36 0.84 -7.71 -4.45
C VAL A 36 -0.47 -7.92 -5.21
N LYS A 37 -1.50 -8.37 -4.49
CA LYS A 37 -2.82 -8.70 -5.01
C LYS A 37 -3.87 -7.97 -4.18
N TRP A 38 -4.66 -7.11 -4.83
CA TRP A 38 -5.73 -6.39 -4.17
C TRP A 38 -6.99 -7.24 -4.05
N LEU A 39 -7.50 -7.35 -2.83
CA LEU A 39 -8.81 -7.92 -2.55
C LEU A 39 -9.85 -6.84 -2.86
N GLY A 40 -10.39 -6.89 -4.08
CA GLY A 40 -11.26 -5.83 -4.61
C GLY A 40 -10.47 -4.85 -5.48
N ALA A 41 -10.85 -3.58 -5.44
CA ALA A 41 -10.15 -2.53 -6.17
C ALA A 41 -8.92 -2.04 -5.39
N GLU A 42 -7.84 -1.79 -6.11
CA GLU A 42 -6.71 -1.02 -5.60
C GLU A 42 -7.17 0.40 -5.20
N PRO A 43 -6.68 0.95 -4.07
CA PRO A 43 -6.94 2.34 -3.69
C PRO A 43 -6.50 3.32 -4.78
N THR A 44 -7.27 4.38 -4.99
CA THR A 44 -6.88 5.47 -5.88
C THR A 44 -5.90 6.39 -5.16
N TRP A 45 -4.60 6.24 -5.43
CA TRP A 45 -3.55 6.97 -4.72
C TRP A 45 -3.57 8.47 -4.99
N THR A 46 -3.94 8.87 -6.20
CA THR A 46 -4.06 10.29 -6.61
C THR A 46 -5.14 11.07 -5.85
N ASP A 47 -6.04 10.39 -5.13
CA ASP A 47 -7.04 11.03 -4.27
C ASP A 47 -6.48 11.41 -2.89
N GLY A 48 -5.25 10.97 -2.58
CA GLY A 48 -4.52 11.35 -1.38
C GLY A 48 -4.22 12.84 -1.40
N GLY A 49 -4.75 13.58 -0.44
CA GLY A 49 -4.41 14.99 -0.24
C GLY A 49 -3.12 15.14 0.54
N GLY A 50 -2.55 16.34 0.53
CA GLY A 50 -1.34 16.63 1.31
C GLY A 50 -1.53 16.34 2.79
N GLY A 51 -0.60 15.59 3.39
CA GLY A 51 -0.62 15.20 4.81
C GLY A 51 -1.57 14.06 5.17
N LYS A 52 -2.29 13.47 4.19
CA LYS A 52 -3.23 12.38 4.45
C LYS A 52 -2.54 11.04 4.64
N GLY A 53 -3.19 10.17 5.40
CA GLY A 53 -2.77 8.80 5.65
C GLY A 53 -3.70 7.76 5.03
N ILE A 54 -3.15 6.60 4.71
CA ILE A 54 -3.91 5.40 4.34
C ILE A 54 -3.26 4.17 4.96
N VAL A 55 -4.09 3.23 5.40
CA VAL A 55 -3.63 1.96 6.00
C VAL A 55 -3.99 0.81 5.08
N VAL A 56 -3.01 -0.05 4.83
CA VAL A 56 -3.17 -1.26 4.03
C VAL A 56 -2.91 -2.47 4.92
N ALA A 57 -3.93 -3.30 5.09
CA ALA A 57 -3.81 -4.62 5.71
C ALA A 57 -3.37 -5.63 4.65
N MET A 58 -2.36 -6.43 4.96
CA MET A 58 -1.80 -7.41 4.03
C MET A 58 -1.62 -8.77 4.70
N VAL A 59 -1.87 -9.84 3.96
CA VAL A 59 -1.51 -11.21 4.35
C VAL A 59 -0.53 -11.75 3.33
N TYR A 60 0.69 -12.03 3.78
CA TYR A 60 1.69 -12.74 2.98
C TYR A 60 1.49 -14.24 3.17
N ASP A 61 1.29 -15.00 2.09
CA ASP A 61 1.05 -16.45 2.13
C ASP A 61 2.31 -17.30 1.89
N GLY A 62 3.49 -16.65 1.76
CA GLY A 62 4.73 -17.30 1.33
C GLY A 62 5.05 -17.10 -0.15
N THR A 63 4.16 -16.46 -0.93
CA THR A 63 4.41 -16.11 -2.33
C THR A 63 3.81 -14.76 -2.71
N SER A 64 2.53 -14.53 -2.37
CA SER A 64 1.78 -13.31 -2.69
C SER A 64 1.41 -12.54 -1.43
N TYR A 65 1.21 -11.22 -1.59
CA TYR A 65 0.60 -10.37 -0.58
C TYR A 65 -0.84 -10.09 -0.96
N TRP A 66 -1.78 -10.60 -0.18
CA TRP A 66 -3.20 -10.31 -0.32
C TRP A 66 -3.55 -9.07 0.48
N SER A 67 -3.93 -7.99 -0.19
CA SER A 67 -3.97 -6.64 0.37
C SER A 67 -5.34 -6.01 0.27
N GLN A 68 -5.70 -5.21 1.27
CA GLN A 68 -6.88 -4.33 1.25
C GLN A 68 -6.54 -3.00 1.92
N GLY A 69 -6.91 -1.89 1.29
CA GLY A 69 -6.68 -0.54 1.79
C GLY A 69 -7.95 0.08 2.37
N THR A 70 -7.77 0.98 3.33
CA THR A 70 -8.81 1.92 3.77
C THR A 70 -9.01 3.03 2.72
N PRO A 71 -10.06 3.86 2.82
CA PRO A 71 -10.05 5.19 2.21
C PRO A 71 -8.92 6.07 2.78
N TRP A 72 -8.61 7.17 2.10
CA TRP A 72 -7.71 8.20 2.62
C TRP A 72 -8.34 8.92 3.82
N GLU A 73 -7.60 9.03 4.91
CA GLU A 73 -7.99 9.74 6.14
C GLU A 73 -7.09 10.97 6.35
N GLU A 74 -7.62 11.98 7.04
CA GLU A 74 -6.84 13.16 7.50
C GLU A 74 -5.87 12.81 8.62
#